data_AF-A0A922ZRJ5-F1
#
_entry.id   AF-A0A922ZRJ5-F1
#
_cell.length_a   1.000
_cell.length_b   1.000
_cell.length_c   1.000
_cell.angle_alpha   90.00
_cell.angle_beta   90.00
_cell.angle_gamma   90.00
#
_symmetry.space_group_name_H-M   'P 1'
#
loop_
_entity.id
_entity.type
_entity.pdbx_description
1 polymer ?
#
loop_
_entity_poly.entity_id
_entity_poly.type
_entity_poly.pdbx_seq_one_letter_code
_entity_poly.pdbx_strand_id
1 'polypeptide(L)'
;SAQLDALREWVATVKLVRPLLTTGRTVRTDEATDDRYVHGLVSPDGSEALIALVTLATAAVAVPPPLRFPGLDPERAYRVEPLTVGAPPHAVQDAPPAWLADGGITITGRLLADLGLPVPLLATEQALLLRAVAVD
;
A
#
# COMPACT_ATOMS: atom_id res chain seq x y z
N SER A 1 -20.03 -10.16 19.47
CA SER A 1 -19.67 -11.44 18.84
C SER A 1 -18.57 -11.15 17.85
N ALA A 2 -17.68 -12.10 17.57
CA ALA A 2 -16.52 -11.89 16.70
C ALA A 2 -16.86 -11.26 15.34
N GLN A 3 -18.02 -11.62 14.75
CA GLN A 3 -18.50 -11.04 13.49
C GLN A 3 -18.85 -9.54 13.59
N LEU A 4 -19.44 -9.11 14.72
CA LEU A 4 -19.82 -7.71 14.93
C LEU A 4 -18.57 -6.84 15.16
N ASP A 5 -17.54 -7.41 15.78
CA ASP A 5 -16.28 -6.72 16.05
C ASP A 5 -15.44 -6.57 14.76
N ALA A 6 -15.37 -7.63 13.94
CA ALA A 6 -14.77 -7.54 12.60
C ALA A 6 -15.49 -6.49 11.71
N LEU A 7 -16.82 -6.40 11.78
CA LEU A 7 -17.57 -5.37 11.04
C LEU A 7 -17.26 -3.96 11.54
N ARG A 8 -17.12 -3.76 12.86
CA ARG A 8 -16.77 -2.45 13.43
C ARG A 8 -15.37 -2.01 13.02
N GLU A 9 -14.40 -2.92 13.06
CA GLU A 9 -13.03 -2.68 12.61
C GLU A 9 -13.03 -2.30 11.13
N TRP A 10 -13.74 -3.04 10.29
CA TRP A 10 -13.90 -2.72 8.88
C TRP A 10 -14.49 -1.32 8.67
N VAL A 11 -15.58 -0.98 9.37
CA VAL A 11 -16.19 0.36 9.29
C VAL A 11 -15.22 1.45 9.75
N ALA A 12 -14.43 1.20 10.79
CA ALA A 12 -13.43 2.16 11.27
C ALA A 12 -12.33 2.40 10.22
N THR A 13 -11.82 1.33 9.62
CA THR A 13 -10.80 1.41 8.56
C THR A 13 -11.32 2.13 7.33
N VAL A 14 -12.55 1.83 6.89
CA VAL A 14 -13.19 2.55 5.76
C VAL A 14 -13.39 4.03 6.07
N LYS A 15 -13.77 4.38 7.31
CA LYS A 15 -13.91 5.78 7.73
C LYS A 15 -12.58 6.53 7.72
N LEU A 16 -11.49 5.87 8.12
CA LEU A 16 -10.15 6.45 8.14
C LEU A 16 -9.72 6.91 6.74
N VAL A 17 -9.96 6.10 5.71
CA VAL A 17 -9.56 6.41 4.33
C VAL A 17 -10.61 7.15 3.52
N ARG A 18 -11.82 7.35 4.07
CA ARG A 18 -12.94 8.00 3.36
C ARG A 18 -12.57 9.36 2.74
N PRO A 19 -11.81 10.26 3.41
CA PRO A 19 -11.38 11.51 2.79
C PRO A 19 -10.64 11.26 1.47
N LEU A 20 -9.63 10.39 1.48
CA LEU A 20 -8.89 10.00 0.27
C LEU A 20 -9.78 9.39 -0.81
N LEU A 21 -10.76 8.55 -0.44
CA LEU A 21 -11.71 7.96 -1.41
C LEU A 21 -12.56 9.01 -2.12
N THR A 22 -12.84 10.14 -1.45
CA THR A 22 -13.71 11.19 -1.99
C THR A 22 -12.99 12.35 -2.66
N THR A 23 -11.77 12.69 -2.21
CA THR A 23 -11.03 13.88 -2.66
C THR A 23 -9.64 13.56 -3.20
N GLY A 24 -9.18 12.33 -3.03
CA GLY A 24 -7.87 11.90 -3.50
C GLY A 24 -7.78 11.87 -5.02
N ARG A 25 -6.60 12.18 -5.54
CA ARG A 25 -6.26 12.02 -6.95
C ARG A 25 -5.79 10.60 -7.19
N THR A 26 -6.34 9.95 -8.20
CA THR A 26 -5.86 8.63 -8.63
C THR A 26 -4.45 8.73 -9.18
N VAL A 27 -3.57 7.88 -8.66
CA VAL A 27 -2.25 7.62 -9.23
C VAL A 27 -2.18 6.18 -9.70
N ARG A 28 -1.56 5.99 -10.86
CA ARG A 28 -1.23 4.68 -11.41
C ARG A 28 0.28 4.65 -11.59
N THR A 29 0.91 3.59 -11.11
CA THR A 29 2.28 3.30 -11.51
C THR A 29 2.20 2.50 -12.81
N ASP A 30 2.92 2.95 -13.82
CA ASP A 30 3.07 2.18 -15.05
C ASP A 30 3.91 0.94 -14.75
N GLU A 31 3.26 -0.15 -14.35
CA GLU A 31 3.90 -1.46 -14.18
C GLU A 31 3.76 -2.25 -15.48
N ALA A 32 4.88 -2.83 -15.92
CA ALA A 32 4.99 -3.46 -17.24
C ALA A 32 4.44 -4.90 -17.30
N THR A 33 3.79 -5.40 -16.24
CA THR A 33 3.40 -6.81 -16.15
C THR A 33 1.89 -6.97 -15.89
N ASP A 34 1.25 -7.84 -16.67
CA ASP A 34 -0.19 -8.14 -16.60
C ASP A 34 -0.59 -8.97 -15.35
N ASP A 35 0.39 -9.40 -14.55
CA ASP A 35 0.18 -10.27 -13.38
C ASP A 35 -0.23 -9.52 -12.11
N ARG A 36 -0.04 -8.20 -12.07
CA ARG A 36 -0.38 -7.36 -10.92
C ARG A 36 -0.88 -5.99 -11.31
N TYR A 37 -1.64 -5.39 -10.41
CA TYR A 37 -2.29 -4.11 -10.60
C TYR A 37 -2.06 -3.23 -9.37
N VAL A 38 -1.57 -2.02 -9.61
CA VAL A 38 -1.36 -1.01 -8.56
C VAL A 38 -2.34 0.13 -8.74
N HIS A 39 -3.08 0.43 -7.68
CA HIS A 39 -3.98 1.56 -7.62
C HIS A 39 -3.67 2.42 -6.41
N GLY A 40 -3.43 3.71 -6.61
CA GLY A 40 -3.19 4.65 -5.53
C GLY A 40 -4.16 5.82 -5.54
N LEU A 41 -4.40 6.37 -4.35
CA LEU A 41 -5.06 7.65 -4.13
C LEU A 41 -4.12 8.52 -3.30
N VAL A 42 -3.92 9.77 -3.72
CA VAL A 42 -3.10 10.74 -2.99
C VAL A 42 -3.93 11.97 -2.68
N SER A 43 -3.82 12.49 -1.46
CA SER A 43 -4.51 13.72 -1.06
C SER A 43 -4.08 14.90 -1.95
N PRO A 44 -4.93 15.94 -2.12
CA PRO A 44 -4.60 17.09 -2.97
C PRO A 44 -3.33 17.83 -2.56
N ASP A 45 -3.03 17.88 -1.26
CA ASP A 45 -1.85 18.49 -0.65
C ASP A 45 -0.65 17.53 -0.56
N GLY A 46 -0.78 16.30 -1.03
CA GLY A 46 0.27 15.28 -0.98
C GLY A 46 0.61 14.78 0.41
N SER A 47 -0.13 15.13 1.47
CA SER A 47 0.16 14.72 2.85
C SER A 47 -0.16 13.25 3.15
N GLU A 48 -1.02 12.62 2.36
CA GLU A 48 -1.47 11.25 2.61
C GLU A 48 -1.66 10.49 1.29
N ALA A 49 -1.34 9.19 1.31
CA ALA A 49 -1.68 8.28 0.22
C ALA A 49 -2.20 6.93 0.72
N LEU A 50 -3.07 6.32 -0.08
CA LEU A 50 -3.51 4.94 0.04
C LEU A 50 -3.14 4.21 -1.24
N ILE A 51 -2.38 3.13 -1.16
CA ILE A 51 -1.98 2.32 -2.31
C ILE A 51 -2.41 0.88 -2.10
N ALA A 52 -3.02 0.29 -3.12
CA ALA A 52 -3.33 -1.12 -3.21
C ALA A 52 -2.44 -1.77 -4.28
N LEU A 53 -1.67 -2.78 -3.85
CA LEU A 53 -0.97 -3.73 -4.73
C LEU A 53 -1.81 -5.01 -4.80
N VAL A 54 -2.30 -5.36 -5.99
CA VAL A 54 -3.17 -6.51 -6.23
C VAL A 54 -2.48 -7.50 -7.16
N THR A 55 -2.41 -8.76 -6.78
CA THR A 55 -1.86 -9.83 -7.64
C THR A 55 -3.01 -10.57 -8.32
N LEU A 56 -3.10 -10.44 -9.64
CA LEU A 56 -4.21 -10.96 -10.45
C LEU A 56 -3.92 -12.36 -11.00
N ALA A 57 -2.66 -12.68 -11.22
CA ALA A 57 -2.22 -13.98 -11.71
C ALA A 57 -0.91 -14.39 -11.02
N THR A 58 -0.51 -15.64 -11.20
CA THR A 58 0.78 -16.13 -10.71
C THR A 58 1.91 -15.24 -11.26
N ALA A 59 2.74 -14.72 -10.37
CA ALA A 59 3.82 -13.82 -10.74
C ALA A 59 4.78 -14.49 -11.74
N ALA A 60 5.17 -13.75 -12.77
CA ALA A 60 6.15 -14.24 -13.76
C ALA A 60 7.59 -14.26 -13.22
N VAL A 61 7.83 -13.55 -12.12
CA VAL A 61 9.15 -13.40 -11.48
C VAL A 61 9.07 -13.72 -9.99
N ALA A 62 10.15 -14.30 -9.45
CA ALA A 62 10.24 -14.65 -8.03
C ALA A 62 10.43 -13.43 -7.10
N VAL A 63 10.92 -12.31 -7.63
CA VAL A 63 11.12 -11.06 -6.88
C VAL A 63 10.35 -9.95 -7.57
N PRO A 64 9.24 -9.46 -6.99
CA PRO A 64 8.52 -8.32 -7.53
C PRO A 64 9.40 -7.05 -7.51
N PRO A 65 9.28 -6.16 -8.50
CA PRO A 65 9.96 -4.87 -8.43
C PRO A 65 9.36 -3.99 -7.32
N PRO A 66 10.09 -2.96 -6.87
CA PRO A 66 9.62 -2.07 -5.81
C PRO A 66 8.33 -1.33 -6.17
N LEU A 67 7.47 -1.14 -5.18
CA LEU A 67 6.25 -0.35 -5.29
C LEU A 67 6.55 1.14 -5.07
N ARG A 68 6.23 1.97 -6.05
CA ARG A 68 6.44 3.42 -6.01
C ARG A 68 5.18 4.16 -5.55
N PHE A 69 5.38 5.33 -4.94
CA PHE A 69 4.30 6.20 -4.43
C PHE A 69 4.38 7.58 -5.09
N PRO A 70 4.00 7.72 -6.38
CA PRO A 70 4.02 9.00 -7.06
C PRO A 70 2.97 9.97 -6.48
N GLY A 71 3.22 11.27 -6.58
CA GLY A 71 2.26 12.33 -6.20
C GLY A 71 2.35 12.81 -4.74
N LEU A 72 3.18 12.17 -3.91
CA LEU A 72 3.56 12.69 -2.59
C LEU A 72 4.47 13.94 -2.72
N ASP A 73 4.50 14.77 -1.68
CA ASP A 73 5.44 15.88 -1.59
C ASP A 73 6.87 15.32 -1.41
N PRO A 74 7.82 15.61 -2.32
CA PRO A 74 9.15 15.04 -2.27
C PRO A 74 9.97 15.47 -1.05
N GLU A 75 9.64 16.61 -0.43
CA GLU A 75 10.40 17.20 0.68
C GLU A 75 9.90 16.73 2.06
N ARG A 76 8.75 16.03 2.12
CA ARG A 76 8.20 15.49 3.38
C ARG A 76 8.65 14.07 3.63
N ALA A 77 8.74 13.69 4.91
CA ALA A 77 8.88 12.32 5.35
C ALA A 77 7.50 11.70 5.61
N TYR A 78 7.34 10.42 5.28
CA TYR A 78 6.08 9.69 5.42
C TYR A 78 6.28 8.42 6.23
N ARG A 79 5.39 8.16 7.19
CA ARG A 79 5.20 6.85 7.78
C ARG A 79 4.37 6.02 6.82
N VAL A 80 4.97 4.97 6.27
CA VAL A 80 4.32 3.98 5.42
C VAL A 80 4.09 2.71 6.23
N GLU A 81 2.85 2.24 6.25
CA GLU A 81 2.44 1.07 7.03
C GLU A 81 1.32 0.28 6.32
N PRO A 82 1.22 -1.04 6.57
CA PRO A 82 0.12 -1.84 6.06
C PRO A 82 -1.21 -1.42 6.69
N LEU A 83 -2.22 -1.22 5.84
CA LEU A 83 -3.60 -1.01 6.26
C LEU A 83 -4.36 -2.33 6.15
N THR A 84 -4.42 -3.08 7.24
CA THR A 84 -5.13 -4.36 7.27
C THR A 84 -6.64 -4.14 7.26
N VAL A 85 -7.31 -4.74 6.28
CA VAL A 85 -8.78 -4.78 6.19
C VAL A 85 -9.20 -6.25 6.28
N GLY A 86 -9.55 -6.70 7.48
CA GLY A 86 -9.84 -8.11 7.72
C GLY A 86 -8.57 -8.94 7.90
N ALA A 87 -8.38 -9.98 7.08
CA ALA A 87 -7.19 -10.85 7.18
C ALA A 87 -5.99 -10.26 6.41
N PRO A 88 -4.75 -10.43 6.90
CA PRO A 88 -3.57 -10.07 6.14
C PRO A 88 -3.45 -10.92 4.87
N PRO A 89 -2.89 -10.39 3.77
CA PRO A 89 -2.75 -11.14 2.54
C PRO A 89 -1.76 -12.29 2.69
N HIS A 90 -2.01 -13.37 1.96
CA HIS A 90 -1.09 -14.50 1.88
C HIS A 90 0.08 -14.17 0.93
N ALA A 91 1.30 -14.37 1.42
CA ALA A 91 2.53 -14.26 0.64
C ALA A 91 3.17 -15.65 0.45
N VAL A 92 3.84 -15.85 -0.69
CA VAL A 92 4.44 -17.14 -1.10
C VAL A 92 5.85 -17.34 -0.51
N GLN A 93 6.52 -16.26 -0.15
CA GLN A 93 7.89 -16.26 0.37
C GLN A 93 7.98 -16.53 1.88
N ASP A 94 9.13 -17.01 2.36
CA ASP A 94 9.36 -17.38 3.76
C ASP A 94 9.32 -16.19 4.74
N ALA A 95 9.75 -15.01 4.29
CA ALA A 95 9.77 -13.80 5.11
C ALA A 95 9.39 -12.55 4.31
N PRO A 96 8.63 -11.60 4.90
CA PRO A 96 8.35 -10.31 4.29
C PRO A 96 9.61 -9.42 4.26
N PRO A 97 9.62 -8.35 3.44
CA PRO A 97 10.64 -7.30 3.55
C PRO A 97 10.71 -6.75 4.98
N ALA A 98 11.92 -6.42 5.47
CA ALA A 98 12.14 -6.03 6.86
C ALA A 98 11.24 -4.88 7.34
N TRP A 99 11.05 -3.84 6.51
CA TRP A 99 10.18 -2.72 6.85
C TRP A 99 8.72 -3.13 7.10
N LEU A 100 8.24 -4.17 6.40
CA LEU A 100 6.89 -4.68 6.55
C LEU A 100 6.80 -5.57 7.80
N ALA A 101 7.85 -6.34 8.10
CA ALA A 101 7.97 -7.09 9.35
C ALA A 101 7.95 -6.18 10.60
N ASP A 102 8.58 -5.00 10.49
CA ASP A 102 8.62 -3.97 11.54
C ASP A 102 7.32 -3.15 11.64
N GLY A 103 6.30 -3.49 10.84
CA GLY A 103 5.00 -2.81 10.82
C GLY A 103 5.01 -1.44 10.11
N GLY A 104 6.09 -1.08 9.43
CA GLY A 104 6.18 0.13 8.62
C GLY A 104 7.53 0.85 8.70
N ILE A 105 7.72 1.85 7.86
CA ILE A 105 8.95 2.64 7.73
C ILE A 105 8.66 4.12 7.58
N THR A 106 9.58 4.97 8.03
CA THR A 106 9.56 6.40 7.73
C THR A 106 10.60 6.74 6.67
N ILE A 107 10.16 7.32 5.56
CA ILE A 107 11.01 7.60 4.39
C ILE A 107 10.49 8.82 3.61
N THR A 108 11.36 9.52 2.89
CA THR A 108 10.98 10.73 2.15
C THR A 108 10.10 10.44 0.95
N GLY A 109 9.21 11.38 0.62
CA GLY A 109 8.37 11.31 -0.57
C GLY A 109 9.19 11.15 -1.85
N ARG A 110 10.37 11.78 -1.93
CA ARG A 110 11.30 11.61 -3.05
C ARG A 110 11.75 10.17 -3.23
N LEU A 111 12.21 9.51 -2.17
CA LEU A 111 12.68 8.12 -2.26
C LEU A 111 11.52 7.16 -2.56
N LEU A 112 10.33 7.43 -2.02
CA LEU A 112 9.12 6.66 -2.35
C LEU A 112 8.71 6.78 -3.81
N ALA A 113 8.89 7.96 -4.42
CA ALA A 113 8.60 8.17 -5.84
C ALA A 113 9.67 7.56 -6.76
N ASP A 114 10.95 7.76 -6.46
CA ASP A 114 12.06 7.39 -7.34
C ASP A 114 12.44 5.90 -7.23
N LEU A 115 12.58 5.41 -5.99
CA LEU A 115 13.04 4.05 -5.69
C LEU A 115 11.89 3.12 -5.33
N GLY A 116 10.91 3.60 -4.57
CA GLY A 116 9.84 2.78 -4.02
C GLY A 116 10.28 1.86 -2.87
N LEU A 117 9.37 1.00 -2.42
CA LEU A 117 9.62 0.02 -1.36
C LEU A 117 9.60 -1.41 -1.91
N PRO A 118 10.49 -2.30 -1.46
CA PRO A 118 10.39 -3.71 -1.79
C PRO A 118 9.07 -4.27 -1.23
N VAL A 119 8.35 -5.07 -2.00
CA VAL A 119 7.05 -5.63 -1.61
C VAL A 119 7.12 -7.16 -1.57
N PRO A 120 6.27 -7.81 -0.76
CA PRO A 120 6.24 -9.27 -0.72
C PRO A 120 5.73 -9.86 -2.03
N LEU A 121 6.20 -11.07 -2.35
CA LEU A 121 5.58 -11.91 -3.37
C LEU A 121 4.23 -12.44 -2.86
N LEU A 122 3.15 -11.77 -3.25
CA LEU A 122 1.78 -12.17 -2.88
C LEU A 122 1.33 -13.40 -3.67
N ALA A 123 0.49 -14.23 -3.06
CA ALA A 123 -0.22 -15.28 -3.79
C ALA A 123 -1.27 -14.68 -4.74
N THR A 124 -1.72 -15.47 -5.71
CA THR A 124 -2.78 -15.07 -6.64
C THR A 124 -4.05 -14.68 -5.89
N GLU A 125 -4.76 -13.65 -6.40
CA GLU A 125 -5.98 -13.09 -5.81
C GLU A 125 -5.79 -12.50 -4.40
N GLN A 126 -4.57 -12.06 -4.07
CA GLN A 126 -4.27 -11.35 -2.83
C GLN A 126 -3.97 -9.87 -3.10
N ALA A 127 -4.25 -9.04 -2.10
CA ALA A 127 -3.99 -7.61 -2.15
C ALA A 127 -3.34 -7.09 -0.85
N LEU A 128 -2.32 -6.26 -1.00
CA LEU A 128 -1.71 -5.51 0.09
C LEU A 128 -2.14 -4.05 -0.02
N LEU A 129 -2.79 -3.54 1.03
CA LEU A 129 -3.08 -2.12 1.19
C LEU A 129 -2.02 -1.47 2.06
N LEU A 130 -1.50 -0.33 1.61
CA LEU A 130 -0.52 0.48 2.31
C LEU A 130 -1.04 1.91 2.45
N ARG A 131 -0.83 2.49 3.64
CA ARG A 131 -1.10 3.90 3.91
C ARG A 131 0.22 4.63 4.13
N ALA A 132 0.37 5.79 3.52
CA ALA A 132 1.47 6.70 3.73
C ALA A 132 0.93 8.01 4.32
N VAL A 133 1.48 8.46 5.45
CA VAL A 133 1.08 9.71 6.11
C VAL A 133 2.32 10.52 6.42
N ALA A 134 2.31 11.80 6.07
CA ALA A 134 3.39 12.69 6.42
C ALA A 134 3.58 12.80 7.94
N VAL A 135 4.83 12.86 8.41
CA VAL A 135 5.20 12.80 9.83
C VAL A 135 5.75 14.11 10.41
N ASP A 136 5.38 15.23 9.80
CA ASP A 136 5.75 16.62 10.14
C ASP A 136 6.28 16.86 11.57
#